data_AF-A0A6G8AZX9-F1
#
_entry.id   AF-A0A6G8AZX9-F1
#
_cell.length_a   1.000
_cell.length_b   1.000
_cell.length_c   1.000
_cell.angle_alpha   90.00
_cell.angle_beta   90.00
_cell.angle_gamma   90.00
#
_symmetry.space_group_name_H-M   'P 1'
#
loop_
_entity.id
_entity.type
_entity.pdbx_description
1 polymer ?
#
loop_
_entity_poly.entity_id
_entity_poly.type
_entity_poly.pdbx_seq_one_letter_code
_entity_poly.pdbx_strand_id
1 'polypeptide(L)'
;MYYQSLSGIEKFLNNTSKSKYNQNKELIIPLIEKLDDWLISKPNFLRHRLSSNEFGFDNGISSELSMILFMAGLESEIFDYYFEVRDYDNFEYLGNITLEDYNKILSNGKIIKKFHFEEEVEINYEMVYIFFKLKIKPETSFLDNGPKPRGPKNNKLTSMNTDIFMMIMDQQEGQ
;
A
#
# COMPACT_ATOMS: atom_id res chain seq x y z
N MET A 1 18.35 -10.31 -7.45
CA MET A 1 17.20 -11.24 -7.52
C MET A 1 16.37 -10.96 -6.27
N TYR A 2 15.03 -10.87 -6.36
CA TYR A 2 14.19 -10.66 -5.18
C TYR A 2 14.07 -11.98 -4.42
N TYR A 3 14.33 -11.96 -3.11
CA TYR A 3 14.32 -13.15 -2.24
C TYR A 3 13.70 -12.81 -0.87
N GLN A 4 12.65 -12.00 -0.85
CA GLN A 4 11.90 -11.79 0.39
C GLN A 4 10.73 -12.75 0.42
N SER A 5 10.80 -13.70 1.35
CA SER A 5 9.68 -14.58 1.64
C SER A 5 8.46 -13.76 2.04
N LEU A 6 7.35 -13.95 1.33
CA LEU A 6 6.04 -13.39 1.68
C LEU A 6 5.35 -14.16 2.83
N SER A 7 6.05 -15.10 3.48
CA SER A 7 5.53 -15.86 4.64
C SER A 7 5.09 -14.98 5.82
N GLY A 8 5.55 -13.72 5.87
CA GLY A 8 5.05 -12.74 6.82
C GLY A 8 3.55 -12.47 6.66
N ILE A 9 3.03 -12.45 5.42
CA ILE A 9 1.60 -12.25 5.12
C ILE A 9 0.82 -13.44 5.67
N GLU A 10 1.24 -14.66 5.31
CA GLU A 10 0.55 -15.88 5.73
C GLU A 10 0.54 -16.02 7.26
N LYS A 11 1.67 -15.76 7.92
CA LYS A 11 1.75 -15.75 9.39
C LYS A 11 0.81 -14.74 10.01
N PHE A 12 0.71 -13.53 9.45
CA PHE A 12 -0.23 -12.53 9.94
C PHE A 12 -1.69 -13.00 9.78
N LEU A 13 -2.07 -13.47 8.58
CA LEU A 13 -3.42 -13.97 8.31
C LEU A 13 -3.79 -15.16 9.20
N ASN A 14 -2.83 -15.99 9.58
CA ASN A 14 -3.05 -17.11 10.49
C ASN A 14 -3.25 -16.72 11.96
N ASN A 15 -2.76 -15.56 12.39
CA ASN A 15 -2.74 -15.16 13.79
C ASN A 15 -3.61 -13.94 14.11
N THR A 16 -4.18 -13.28 13.10
CA THR A 16 -5.01 -12.08 13.28
C THR A 16 -6.43 -12.43 13.72
N SER A 17 -7.00 -11.65 14.63
CA SER A 17 -8.41 -11.76 15.06
C SER A 17 -9.34 -10.82 14.29
N LYS A 18 -8.80 -9.99 13.38
CA LYS A 18 -9.55 -9.02 12.60
C LYS A 18 -10.54 -9.71 11.64
N SER A 19 -11.83 -9.38 11.75
CA SER A 19 -12.94 -10.07 11.06
C SER A 19 -12.78 -10.13 9.54
N LYS A 20 -12.43 -9.01 8.88
CA LYS A 20 -12.31 -8.94 7.42
C LYS A 20 -11.22 -9.85 6.86
N TYR A 21 -10.08 -9.97 7.55
CA TYR A 21 -9.04 -10.94 7.15
C TYR A 21 -9.50 -12.37 7.40
N ASN A 22 -10.15 -12.65 8.53
CA ASN A 22 -10.64 -13.99 8.86
C ASN A 22 -11.71 -14.49 7.89
N GLN A 23 -12.61 -13.62 7.45
CA GLN A 23 -13.66 -13.94 6.47
C GLN A 23 -13.09 -14.27 5.08
N ASN A 24 -11.98 -13.64 4.70
CA ASN A 24 -11.38 -13.75 3.37
C ASN A 24 -10.11 -14.62 3.34
N LYS A 25 -9.69 -15.17 4.47
CA LYS A 25 -8.39 -15.82 4.65
C LYS A 25 -8.14 -16.95 3.66
N GLU A 26 -9.13 -17.85 3.49
CA GLU A 26 -9.02 -19.00 2.60
C GLU A 26 -8.91 -18.59 1.12
N LEU A 27 -9.46 -17.42 0.77
CA LEU A 27 -9.35 -16.85 -0.58
C LEU A 27 -8.02 -16.13 -0.80
N ILE A 28 -7.45 -15.51 0.25
CA ILE A 28 -6.24 -14.68 0.16
C ILE A 28 -4.96 -15.51 0.22
N ILE A 29 -4.88 -16.53 1.07
CA ILE A 29 -3.66 -17.32 1.24
C ILE A 29 -3.12 -17.88 -0.10
N PRO A 30 -3.96 -18.47 -0.98
CA PRO A 30 -3.50 -18.94 -2.28
C PRO A 30 -2.96 -17.83 -3.21
N LEU A 31 -3.31 -16.57 -2.97
CA LEU A 31 -2.88 -15.44 -3.79
C LEU A 31 -1.47 -14.95 -3.42
N ILE A 32 -0.93 -15.39 -2.28
CA ILE A 32 0.42 -15.00 -1.84
C ILE A 32 1.49 -15.50 -2.83
N GLU A 33 1.33 -16.72 -3.36
CA GLU A 33 2.23 -17.26 -4.38
C GLU A 33 2.17 -16.44 -5.68
N LYS A 34 0.95 -16.10 -6.13
CA LYS A 34 0.76 -15.21 -7.29
C LYS A 34 1.38 -13.83 -7.09
N LEU A 35 1.29 -13.28 -5.88
CA LEU A 35 1.93 -12.02 -5.53
C LEU A 35 3.45 -12.13 -5.60
N ASP A 36 4.03 -13.24 -5.15
CA ASP A 36 5.48 -13.46 -5.23
C ASP A 36 5.95 -13.48 -6.69
N ASP A 37 5.30 -14.27 -7.54
CA ASP A 37 5.58 -14.34 -8.98
C ASP A 37 5.44 -12.99 -9.66
N TRP A 38 4.36 -12.26 -9.35
CA TRP A 38 4.11 -10.94 -9.90
C TRP A 38 5.21 -9.94 -9.48
N LEU A 39 5.62 -9.92 -8.22
CA LEU A 39 6.72 -9.06 -7.74
C LEU A 39 8.06 -9.41 -8.38
N ILE A 40 8.34 -10.70 -8.60
CA ILE A 40 9.56 -11.16 -9.28
C ILE A 40 9.58 -10.67 -10.72
N SER A 41 8.43 -10.71 -11.41
CA SER A 41 8.30 -10.28 -12.82
C SER A 41 8.54 -8.77 -13.02
N LYS A 42 8.33 -7.95 -11.98
CA LYS A 42 8.52 -6.50 -12.08
C LYS A 42 10.02 -6.13 -12.07
N PRO A 43 10.45 -5.21 -12.95
CA PRO A 43 11.74 -4.53 -12.84
C PRO A 43 11.95 -3.91 -11.46
N ASN A 44 13.20 -3.89 -10.97
CA ASN A 44 13.52 -3.38 -9.63
C ASN A 44 12.96 -1.97 -9.36
N PHE A 45 12.97 -1.07 -10.35
CA PHE A 45 12.47 0.30 -10.19
C PHE A 45 10.94 0.36 -10.01
N LEU A 46 10.18 -0.59 -10.58
CA LEU A 46 8.73 -0.66 -10.41
C LEU A 46 8.32 -1.26 -9.06
N ARG A 47 9.22 -1.93 -8.33
CA ARG A 47 8.92 -2.43 -6.98
C ARG A 47 8.74 -1.32 -5.94
N HIS A 48 9.00 -0.08 -6.31
CA HIS A 48 8.76 1.10 -5.47
C HIS A 48 7.41 1.79 -5.73
N ARG A 49 6.65 1.31 -6.71
CA ARG A 49 5.35 1.83 -7.10
C ARG A 49 4.47 0.68 -7.59
N LEU A 50 3.87 -0.02 -6.64
CA LEU A 50 3.03 -1.19 -6.86
C LEU A 50 1.56 -0.80 -6.69
N SER A 51 0.70 -1.25 -7.61
CA SER A 51 -0.75 -1.10 -7.50
C SER A 51 -1.40 -2.45 -7.19
N SER A 52 -2.23 -2.49 -6.15
CA SER A 52 -3.06 -3.66 -5.86
C SER A 52 -4.04 -3.95 -7.00
N ASN A 53 -4.54 -2.90 -7.67
CA ASN A 53 -5.50 -3.03 -8.76
C ASN A 53 -4.83 -3.60 -10.02
N GLU A 54 -3.60 -3.19 -10.30
CA GLU A 54 -2.80 -3.77 -11.39
C GLU A 54 -2.52 -5.25 -11.13
N PHE A 55 -2.10 -5.61 -9.90
CA PHE A 55 -1.93 -7.01 -9.51
C PHE A 55 -3.23 -7.82 -9.70
N GLY A 56 -4.35 -7.26 -9.24
CA GLY A 56 -5.66 -7.90 -9.36
C GLY A 56 -6.08 -8.12 -10.81
N PHE A 57 -5.95 -7.09 -11.64
CA PHE A 57 -6.23 -7.17 -13.07
C PHE A 57 -5.36 -8.21 -13.77
N ASP A 58 -4.04 -8.18 -13.55
CA ASP A 58 -3.06 -9.09 -14.18
C ASP A 58 -3.34 -10.57 -13.82
N ASN A 59 -3.97 -10.83 -12.67
CA ASN A 59 -4.19 -12.18 -12.14
C ASN A 59 -5.66 -12.62 -12.11
N GLY A 60 -6.59 -11.81 -12.63
CA GLY A 60 -8.02 -12.08 -12.61
C GLY A 60 -8.62 -12.15 -11.19
N ILE A 61 -8.13 -11.33 -10.27
CA ILE A 61 -8.55 -11.26 -8.86
C ILE A 61 -9.37 -9.98 -8.68
N SER A 62 -10.41 -10.02 -7.84
CA SER A 62 -11.19 -8.82 -7.52
C SER A 62 -10.31 -7.73 -6.89
N SER A 63 -10.68 -6.47 -7.13
CA SER A 63 -10.03 -5.31 -6.52
C SER A 63 -10.00 -5.44 -4.99
N GLU A 64 -11.12 -5.87 -4.40
CA GLU A 64 -11.25 -6.07 -2.96
C GLU A 64 -10.23 -7.08 -2.41
N LEU A 65 -10.18 -8.30 -2.95
CA LEU A 65 -9.24 -9.33 -2.47
C LEU A 65 -7.78 -8.93 -2.67
N SER A 66 -7.50 -8.25 -3.80
CA SER A 66 -6.17 -7.72 -4.09
C SER A 66 -5.76 -6.66 -3.07
N MET A 67 -6.66 -5.74 -2.73
CA MET A 67 -6.41 -4.74 -1.70
C MET A 67 -6.21 -5.38 -0.32
N ILE A 68 -7.07 -6.32 0.09
CA ILE A 68 -6.93 -7.00 1.38
C ILE A 68 -5.57 -7.71 1.47
N LEU A 69 -5.11 -8.37 0.39
CA LEU A 69 -3.79 -8.98 0.34
C LEU A 69 -2.66 -7.97 0.54
N PHE A 70 -2.72 -6.82 -0.13
CA PHE A 70 -1.71 -5.77 0.02
C PHE A 70 -1.73 -5.13 1.41
N MET A 71 -2.91 -4.95 2.01
CA MET A 71 -3.07 -4.47 3.38
C MET A 71 -2.53 -5.49 4.41
N ALA A 72 -2.73 -6.79 4.18
CA ALA A 72 -2.07 -7.83 4.97
C ALA A 72 -0.53 -7.73 4.82
N GLY A 73 -0.02 -7.43 3.63
CA GLY A 73 1.41 -7.14 3.41
C GLY A 73 1.91 -5.89 4.13
N LEU A 74 1.09 -4.85 4.26
CA LEU A 74 1.41 -3.65 5.05
C LEU A 74 1.51 -3.99 6.55
N GLU A 75 0.54 -4.72 7.09
CA GLU A 75 0.50 -5.18 8.49
C GLU A 75 1.67 -6.13 8.81
N SER A 76 2.11 -6.92 7.83
CA SER A 76 3.27 -7.81 7.94
C SER A 76 4.62 -7.12 7.69
N GLU A 77 4.64 -5.78 7.59
CA GLU A 77 5.85 -4.98 7.30
C GLU A 77 6.59 -5.42 6.01
N ILE A 78 5.85 -5.87 5.00
CA ILE A 78 6.39 -6.17 3.67
C ILE A 78 6.26 -4.96 2.76
N PHE A 79 5.17 -4.22 2.88
CA PHE A 79 4.94 -3.00 2.13
C PHE A 79 5.04 -1.75 3.02
N ASP A 80 5.42 -0.63 2.41
CA ASP A 80 4.98 0.72 2.76
C ASP A 80 3.89 1.15 1.77
N TYR A 81 3.17 2.21 2.09
CA TYR A 81 2.19 2.82 1.19
C TYR A 81 2.38 4.34 1.14
N TYR A 82 1.87 4.94 0.07
CA TYR A 82 1.87 6.38 -0.12
C TYR A 82 0.73 6.79 -1.07
N PHE A 83 0.35 8.06 -1.00
CA PHE A 83 -0.70 8.64 -1.81
C PHE A 83 -0.07 9.47 -2.93
N GLU A 84 -0.34 9.10 -4.18
CA GLU A 84 -0.03 9.91 -5.36
C GLU A 84 -1.28 10.69 -5.77
N VAL A 85 -1.10 11.97 -6.07
CA VAL A 85 -2.10 12.78 -6.75
C VAL A 85 -1.78 12.77 -8.23
N ARG A 86 -2.79 12.46 -9.03
CA ARG A 86 -2.69 12.46 -10.48
C ARG A 86 -3.77 13.33 -11.09
N ASP A 87 -3.43 13.96 -12.19
CA ASP A 87 -4.40 14.67 -13.00
C ASP A 87 -5.46 13.69 -13.51
N TYR A 88 -6.72 14.10 -13.44
CA TYR A 88 -7.83 13.23 -13.79
C TYR A 88 -7.90 12.94 -15.29
N ASP A 89 -7.59 13.94 -16.12
CA ASP A 89 -7.79 13.87 -17.57
C ASP A 89 -6.66 13.11 -18.27
N ASN A 90 -5.41 13.31 -17.84
CA ASN A 90 -4.24 12.75 -18.51
C ASN A 90 -3.41 11.77 -17.65
N PHE A 91 -3.83 11.54 -16.40
CA PHE A 91 -3.15 10.66 -15.43
C PHE A 91 -1.71 11.08 -15.09
N GLU A 92 -1.34 12.33 -15.34
CA GLU A 92 -0.04 12.90 -15.04
C GLU A 92 0.20 12.98 -13.54
N TYR A 93 1.44 12.74 -13.11
CA TYR A 93 1.81 12.82 -11.70
C TYR A 93 1.92 14.28 -11.25
N LEU A 94 1.09 14.67 -10.28
CA LEU A 94 1.08 16.03 -9.72
C LEU A 94 1.90 16.15 -8.43
N GLY A 95 1.95 15.09 -7.63
CA GLY A 95 2.71 15.07 -6.38
C GLY A 95 2.25 14.00 -5.41
N ASN A 96 2.84 13.98 -4.21
CA ASN A 96 2.41 13.12 -3.13
C ASN A 96 1.67 13.93 -2.06
N ILE A 97 0.69 13.31 -1.42
CA ILE A 97 -0.01 13.88 -0.26
C ILE A 97 0.16 13.00 0.99
N THR A 98 -0.08 13.60 2.14
CA THR A 98 -0.02 12.89 3.43
C THR A 98 -1.35 12.21 3.75
N LEU A 99 -1.36 11.31 4.73
CA LEU A 99 -2.60 10.75 5.27
C LEU A 99 -3.52 11.86 5.83
N GLU A 100 -2.95 12.90 6.44
CA GLU A 100 -3.73 14.04 6.95
C GLU A 100 -4.45 14.78 5.82
N ASP A 101 -3.77 15.01 4.70
CA ASP A 101 -4.37 15.61 3.50
C ASP A 101 -5.50 14.72 2.95
N TYR A 102 -5.27 13.41 2.86
CA TYR A 102 -6.27 12.46 2.38
C TYR A 102 -7.51 12.44 3.28
N ASN A 103 -7.32 12.43 4.61
CA ASN A 103 -8.43 12.51 5.56
C ASN A 103 -9.22 13.83 5.44
N LYS A 104 -8.55 14.95 5.13
CA LYS A 104 -9.22 16.22 4.84
C LYS A 104 -10.04 16.14 3.55
N ILE A 105 -9.54 15.50 2.50
CA ILE A 105 -10.29 15.27 1.26
C ILE A 105 -11.55 14.46 1.55
N LEU A 106 -11.46 13.39 2.33
CA LEU A 106 -12.61 12.55 2.68
C LEU A 106 -13.66 13.30 3.50
N SER A 107 -13.22 14.19 4.41
CA SER A 107 -14.12 14.95 5.27
C SER A 107 -14.77 16.14 4.54
N ASN A 108 -14.02 16.80 3.65
CA ASN A 108 -14.41 18.07 3.03
C ASN A 108 -14.74 17.95 1.54
N GLY A 109 -14.61 16.76 0.96
CA GLY A 109 -14.69 16.48 -0.48
C GLY A 109 -13.44 16.89 -1.27
N LYS A 110 -12.71 17.92 -0.82
CA LYS A 110 -11.54 18.47 -1.51
C LYS A 110 -10.58 19.24 -0.60
N ILE A 111 -9.36 19.45 -1.10
CA ILE A 111 -8.35 20.36 -0.52
C ILE A 111 -7.69 21.17 -1.63
N ILE A 112 -7.07 22.30 -1.28
CA ILE A 112 -6.17 23.04 -2.16
C ILE A 112 -4.74 22.81 -1.68
N LYS A 113 -3.84 22.42 -2.59
CA LYS A 113 -2.43 22.18 -2.25
C LYS A 113 -1.52 22.70 -3.36
N LYS A 114 -0.44 23.36 -2.96
CA LYS A 114 0.65 23.79 -3.83
C LYS A 114 1.69 22.68 -3.92
N PHE A 115 1.96 22.18 -5.14
CA PHE A 115 3.07 21.24 -5.39
C PHE A 115 4.34 21.98 -5.82
N HIS A 116 5.46 21.26 -5.98
CA HIS A 116 6.80 21.83 -6.18
C HIS A 116 6.96 22.81 -7.36
N PHE A 117 5.96 22.94 -8.25
CA PHE A 117 5.93 23.85 -9.41
C PHE A 117 4.99 25.05 -9.26
N GLU A 118 4.64 25.39 -8.03
CA GLU A 118 3.99 26.63 -7.61
C GLU A 118 2.51 26.89 -7.95
N GLU A 119 1.86 26.05 -8.75
CA GLU A 119 0.42 26.16 -8.94
C GLU A 119 -0.34 25.50 -7.79
N GLU A 120 -1.36 26.20 -7.29
CA GLU A 120 -2.34 25.64 -6.35
C GLU A 120 -3.30 24.75 -7.13
N VAL A 121 -3.37 23.48 -6.73
CA VAL A 121 -4.26 22.50 -7.35
C VAL A 121 -5.39 22.18 -6.37
N GLU A 122 -6.63 22.23 -6.87
CA GLU A 122 -7.78 21.66 -6.18
C GLU A 122 -7.76 20.14 -6.36
N ILE A 123 -7.68 19.40 -5.25
CA ILE A 123 -7.56 17.95 -5.22
C ILE A 123 -8.83 17.37 -4.59
N ASN A 124 -9.49 16.48 -5.32
CA ASN A 124 -10.61 15.68 -4.81
C ASN A 124 -10.18 14.20 -4.66
N TYR A 125 -11.09 13.34 -4.21
CA TYR A 125 -10.79 11.92 -3.95
C TYR A 125 -10.48 11.12 -5.22
N GLU A 126 -11.02 11.50 -6.38
CA GLU A 126 -10.84 10.81 -7.67
C GLU A 126 -9.42 10.98 -8.22
N MET A 127 -8.75 12.05 -7.79
CA MET A 127 -7.36 12.33 -8.17
C MET A 127 -6.33 11.61 -7.30
N VAL A 128 -6.75 10.95 -6.21
CA VAL A 128 -5.84 10.32 -5.24
C VAL A 128 -5.76 8.81 -5.46
N TYR A 129 -4.54 8.33 -5.69
CA TYR A 129 -4.23 6.92 -5.87
C TYR A 129 -3.33 6.41 -4.75
N ILE A 130 -3.65 5.22 -4.23
CA ILE A 130 -2.81 4.54 -3.25
C ILE A 130 -1.84 3.62 -3.98
N PHE A 131 -0.56 3.83 -3.74
CA PHE A 131 0.51 2.95 -4.20
C PHE A 131 1.26 2.34 -3.04
N PHE A 132 1.80 1.15 -3.29
CA PHE A 132 2.60 0.40 -2.33
C PHE A 132 4.06 0.37 -2.77
N LYS A 133 4.96 0.33 -1.80
CA LYS A 133 6.39 0.18 -2.00
C LYS A 133 6.85 -1.05 -1.26
N LEU A 134 7.55 -1.94 -1.95
CA LEU A 134 8.16 -3.10 -1.32
C LEU A 134 9.30 -2.66 -0.41
N LYS A 135 9.24 -3.05 0.87
CA LYS A 135 10.33 -2.85 1.83
C LYS A 135 11.45 -3.81 1.52
N ILE A 136 12.45 -3.36 0.78
CA ILE A 136 13.68 -4.14 0.60
C ILE A 136 14.42 -4.13 1.94
N LYS A 137 14.26 -5.20 2.72
CA LYS A 137 15.16 -5.46 3.85
C LYS A 137 16.52 -5.85 3.24
N PRO A 138 17.63 -5.18 3.61
CA PRO A 138 18.94 -5.64 3.18
C PRO A 138 19.09 -7.11 3.58
N GLU A 139 19.55 -7.95 2.66
CA GLU A 139 19.91 -9.32 2.97
C GLU A 139 20.81 -9.28 4.20
N THR A 140 20.41 -9.96 5.28
CA THR A 140 21.33 -10.24 6.39
C THR A 140 22.42 -11.16 5.84
N SER A 141 23.41 -10.56 5.19
CA SER A 141 24.71 -11.15 5.01
C SER A 141 25.38 -11.12 6.39
N PHE A 142 25.54 -12.32 6.94
CA PHE A 142 26.57 -12.76 7.89
C PHE A 142 27.18 -11.68 8.82
N LEU A 143 26.85 -11.79 10.13
CA LEU A 143 27.64 -11.36 11.31
C LEU A 143 28.48 -10.06 11.18
N ASP A 144 28.16 -8.97 11.91
CA ASP A 144 28.99 -8.52 13.05
C ASP A 144 28.41 -7.32 13.83
N ASN A 145 28.87 -7.19 15.07
CA ASN A 145 28.44 -6.30 16.16
C ASN A 145 28.88 -4.84 15.98
N GLY A 146 28.07 -4.00 15.32
CA GLY A 146 28.27 -2.54 15.26
C GLY A 146 27.09 -1.74 15.81
N PRO A 147 27.29 -0.54 16.40
CA PRO A 147 26.21 0.26 16.95
C PRO A 147 25.27 0.72 15.83
N LYS A 148 23.99 0.35 15.97
CA LYS A 148 22.94 0.63 14.98
C LYS A 148 22.88 2.13 14.64
N PRO A 149 22.92 2.53 13.36
CA PRO A 149 22.62 3.90 13.00
C PRO A 149 21.14 4.17 13.29
N ARG A 150 20.87 5.34 13.90
CA ARG A 150 19.51 5.83 14.12
C ARG A 150 18.89 6.09 12.74
N GLY A 151 18.09 5.14 12.26
CA GLY A 151 17.31 5.28 11.04
C GLY A 151 16.30 6.43 11.15
N PRO A 152 15.79 6.95 10.01
CA PRO A 152 14.78 7.99 10.00
C PRO A 152 13.55 7.53 10.78
N LYS A 153 12.98 8.44 11.59
CA LYS A 153 11.81 8.17 12.43
C LYS A 153 10.64 7.74 11.55
N ASN A 154 10.25 6.47 11.69
CA ASN A 154 9.11 5.85 11.03
C ASN A 154 7.82 6.65 11.24
N ASN A 155 7.08 6.90 10.16
CA ASN A 155 5.63 7.08 10.24
C ASN A 155 5.01 5.72 10.59
N LYS A 156 5.05 5.36 11.87
CA LYS A 156 4.39 4.17 12.39
C LYS A 156 2.88 4.42 12.35
N LEU A 157 2.22 3.78 11.40
CA LEU A 157 0.78 3.60 11.45
C LEU A 157 0.45 2.63 12.59
N THR A 158 -0.36 3.06 13.55
CA THR A 158 -0.94 2.19 14.58
C THR A 158 -2.12 1.42 14.00
N SER A 159 -2.57 0.35 14.66
CA SER A 159 -3.73 -0.46 14.22
C SER A 159 -4.99 0.35 13.88
N MET A 160 -5.13 1.53 14.49
CA MET A 160 -6.23 2.49 14.29
C MET A 160 -6.29 3.05 12.86
N ASN A 161 -5.16 3.13 12.17
CA ASN A 161 -5.09 3.74 10.84
C ASN A 161 -5.35 2.71 9.71
N THR A 162 -5.13 1.42 9.96
CA THR A 162 -5.60 0.37 9.04
C THR A 162 -7.13 0.34 9.03
N ASP A 163 -7.77 0.46 10.20
CA ASP A 163 -9.23 0.45 10.30
C ASP A 163 -9.85 1.68 9.62
N ILE A 164 -9.20 2.85 9.71
CA ILE A 164 -9.58 4.06 8.96
C ILE A 164 -9.46 3.83 7.45
N PHE A 165 -8.34 3.26 6.98
CA PHE A 165 -8.16 2.95 5.56
C PHE A 165 -9.21 1.96 5.03
N MET A 166 -9.60 0.98 5.84
CA MET A 166 -10.67 0.03 5.48
C MET A 166 -12.06 0.68 5.49
N MET A 167 -12.35 1.58 6.43
CA MET A 167 -13.59 2.38 6.41
C MET A 167 -13.70 3.26 5.17
N ILE A 168 -12.57 3.73 4.63
CA ILE A 168 -12.52 4.55 3.42
C ILE A 168 -12.84 3.74 2.17
N MET A 169 -12.42 2.48 2.10
CA MET A 169 -12.69 1.60 0.95
C MET A 169 -14.16 1.15 0.92
N ASP A 170 -14.78 0.88 2.08
CA ASP A 170 -16.21 0.53 2.15
C ASP A 170 -17.12 1.68 1.64
N GLN A 171 -16.62 2.93 1.56
CA GLN A 171 -17.33 4.07 0.97
C GLN A 171 -17.17 4.20 -0.56
N GLN A 172 -16.16 3.54 -1.16
CA GLN A 172 -15.94 3.55 -2.61
C GLN A 172 -16.76 2.49 -3.37
N GLU A 173 -17.31 1.49 -2.67
CA GLU A 173 -18.14 0.42 -3.27
C GLU A 173 -19.65 0.75 -3.27
N GLY A 174 -20.04 1.92 -2.77
CA GLY A 174 -21.44 2.36 -2.65
C GLY A 174 -21.93 3.35 -3.72
N GLN A 175 -21.16 3.59 -4.78
CA GLN A 175 -21.52 4.48 -5.91
C GLN A 175 -21.40 3.77 -7.26
#